data_AF-A0AAJ7E911-F1
#
_entry.id   AF-A0AAJ7E911-F1
#
_cell.length_a   1.000
_cell.length_b   1.000
_cell.length_c   1.000
_cell.angle_alpha   90.00
_cell.angle_beta   90.00
_cell.angle_gamma   90.00
#
_symmetry.space_group_name_H-M   'P 1'
#
loop_
_entity.id
_entity.type
_entity.pdbx_description
1 polymer ?
#
loop_
_entity_poly.entity_id
_entity_poly.type
_entity_poly.pdbx_seq_one_letter_code
_entity_poly.pdbx_strand_id
1 'polypeptide(L)'
;MSTQVGKVPLTDPSLLLRPEKVYDDKPVTAFRDYSIDDEDPIKQRVRRTYYTMHTHTTVDFVKGKMEKWLKFNHFKSTIKDALIRLNELVDESDPDTDLPNIVHAFQTAERIRQDYPEEDWFHLTGLIHDLGKVMAFYGEPQWCVVGDTFPVGCKWGPSIVYGDDSFKDNPDTYNPKYNTEYGMYEPQCGIERLMMSWGHDEYLYRVLVHNRARLPRRALYMIRYHSFYPWHAAGDYPHLITEKDDHILKAVREFKLCKNVTLQ
;
A
#
# COMPACT_ATOMS: atom_id res chain seq x y z
N MET A 1 -38.91 -23.81 -18.60
CA MET A 1 -39.09 -23.27 -17.23
C MET A 1 -37.78 -22.65 -16.82
N SER A 2 -37.66 -21.33 -16.93
CA SER A 2 -36.45 -20.59 -16.53
C SER A 2 -36.58 -20.23 -15.05
N THR A 3 -35.73 -20.80 -14.21
CA THR A 3 -35.61 -20.42 -12.80
C THR A 3 -34.98 -19.04 -12.73
N GLN A 4 -35.81 -18.02 -12.50
CA GLN A 4 -35.33 -16.71 -12.05
C GLN A 4 -34.64 -16.91 -10.69
N VAL A 5 -33.32 -16.86 -10.68
CA VAL A 5 -32.54 -16.71 -9.45
C VAL A 5 -32.85 -15.31 -8.94
N GLY A 6 -33.71 -15.21 -7.93
CA GLY A 6 -34.03 -13.95 -7.29
C GLY A 6 -32.75 -13.29 -6.78
N LYS A 7 -32.54 -12.02 -7.13
CA LYS A 7 -31.48 -11.20 -6.53
C LYS A 7 -31.70 -11.21 -5.02
N VAL A 8 -30.83 -11.91 -4.28
CA VAL A 8 -30.77 -11.77 -2.84
C VAL A 8 -30.41 -10.30 -2.58
N PRO A 9 -31.22 -9.53 -1.82
CA PRO A 9 -30.82 -8.19 -1.42
C PRO A 9 -29.64 -8.34 -0.45
N LEU A 10 -28.43 -8.36 -0.98
CA LEU A 10 -27.21 -8.18 -0.21
C LEU A 10 -27.18 -6.72 0.21
N THR A 11 -27.48 -6.47 1.48
CA THR A 11 -27.17 -5.20 2.13
C THR A 11 -25.66 -5.12 2.24
N ASP A 12 -25.04 -4.15 1.54
CA ASP A 12 -23.62 -3.84 1.66
C ASP A 12 -23.39 -3.15 3.03
N PRO A 13 -22.83 -3.83 4.04
CA PRO A 13 -22.66 -3.25 5.37
C PRO A 13 -21.62 -2.12 5.34
N SER A 14 -20.76 -2.07 4.32
CA SER A 14 -19.76 -1.01 4.17
C SER A 14 -20.42 0.35 3.96
N LEU A 15 -21.64 0.41 3.39
CA LEU A 15 -22.44 1.64 3.22
C LEU A 15 -22.64 2.43 4.53
N LEU A 16 -22.69 1.73 5.67
CA LEU A 16 -22.85 2.36 6.98
C LEU A 16 -21.58 3.05 7.48
N LEU A 17 -20.43 2.70 6.90
CA LEU A 17 -19.11 3.15 7.33
C LEU A 17 -18.37 3.90 6.21
N ARG A 18 -19.02 4.20 5.08
CA ARG A 18 -18.40 4.92 3.96
C ARG A 18 -18.02 6.33 4.40
N PRO A 19 -16.74 6.72 4.26
CA PRO A 19 -16.32 8.07 4.61
C PRO A 19 -16.99 9.16 3.74
N GLU A 20 -17.57 8.83 2.58
CA GLU A 20 -18.33 9.74 1.69
C GLU A 20 -19.11 10.81 2.48
N LYS A 21 -20.04 10.43 3.35
CA LYS A 21 -20.84 11.39 4.15
C LYS A 21 -20.05 12.30 5.10
N VAL A 22 -18.86 11.89 5.54
CA VAL A 22 -17.96 12.66 6.43
C VAL A 22 -17.06 13.61 5.64
N TYR A 23 -16.84 13.32 4.36
CA TYR A 23 -15.93 14.05 3.47
C TYR A 23 -16.63 14.75 2.30
N ASP A 24 -17.96 14.61 2.14
CA ASP A 24 -18.78 15.21 1.07
C ASP A 24 -18.56 16.74 0.92
N ASP A 25 -18.18 17.43 2.00
CA ASP A 25 -17.93 18.88 2.03
C ASP A 25 -16.46 19.28 2.34
N LYS A 26 -15.54 18.31 2.46
CA LYS A 26 -14.13 18.59 2.79
C LYS A 26 -13.29 18.75 1.53
N PRO A 27 -12.39 19.75 1.48
CA PRO A 27 -11.48 19.91 0.34
C PRO A 27 -10.54 18.70 0.24
N VAL A 28 -10.08 18.39 -0.97
CA VAL A 28 -9.12 17.28 -1.23
C VAL A 28 -7.87 17.38 -0.34
N THR A 29 -7.50 18.59 0.07
CA THR A 29 -6.38 18.86 1.00
C THR A 29 -6.59 18.34 2.42
N ALA A 30 -7.82 17.96 2.79
CA ALA A 30 -8.14 17.38 4.09
C ALA A 30 -7.91 15.86 4.14
N PHE A 31 -7.60 15.22 3.01
CA PHE A 31 -7.23 13.80 2.92
C PHE A 31 -5.72 13.67 2.93
N ARG A 32 -5.19 12.69 3.68
CA ARG A 32 -3.74 12.45 3.84
C ARG A 32 -3.01 13.69 4.36
N ASP A 33 -3.58 14.33 5.35
CA ASP A 33 -2.98 15.49 6.01
C ASP A 33 -1.86 15.05 6.96
N TYR A 34 -0.62 15.12 6.48
CA TYR A 34 0.60 14.85 7.26
C TYR A 34 1.18 16.09 7.93
N SER A 35 0.42 17.18 8.07
CA SER A 35 0.87 18.34 8.85
C SER A 35 1.19 17.94 10.29
N ILE A 36 2.18 18.62 10.87
CA ILE A 36 2.61 18.36 12.23
C ILE A 36 1.68 19.10 13.19
N ASP A 37 1.02 18.34 14.04
CA ASP A 37 0.24 18.83 15.17
C ASP A 37 0.59 17.97 16.39
N ASP A 38 1.25 18.58 17.38
CA ASP A 38 1.67 17.89 18.60
C ASP A 38 0.51 17.75 19.61
N GLU A 39 -0.68 18.26 19.34
CA GLU A 39 -1.87 18.06 20.19
C GLU A 39 -2.81 16.97 19.63
N ASP A 40 -2.63 16.56 18.38
CA ASP A 40 -3.43 15.50 17.74
C ASP A 40 -2.76 14.11 17.91
N PRO A 41 -3.35 13.19 18.69
CA PRO A 41 -2.77 11.88 18.94
C PRO A 41 -2.67 10.99 17.68
N ILE A 42 -3.54 11.18 16.68
CA ILE A 42 -3.48 10.44 15.41
C ILE A 42 -2.28 10.93 14.60
N LYS A 43 -2.10 12.26 14.47
CA LYS A 43 -0.95 12.83 13.77
C LYS A 43 0.38 12.47 14.45
N GLN A 44 0.42 12.44 15.78
CA GLN A 44 1.59 11.95 16.52
C GLN A 44 1.89 10.47 16.24
N ARG A 45 0.87 9.61 16.25
CA ARG A 45 0.98 8.18 15.93
C ARG A 45 1.55 7.99 14.54
N VAL A 46 0.94 8.62 13.54
CA VAL A 46 1.37 8.55 12.14
C VAL A 46 2.80 9.05 11.98
N ARG A 47 3.13 10.22 12.54
CA ARG A 47 4.50 10.77 12.51
C ARG A 47 5.51 9.80 13.12
N ARG A 48 5.22 9.22 14.28
CA ARG A 48 6.10 8.23 14.93
C ARG A 48 6.29 6.99 14.05
N THR A 49 5.23 6.48 13.43
CA THR A 49 5.30 5.32 12.53
C THR A 49 6.24 5.59 11.36
N TYR A 50 6.07 6.72 10.66
CA TYR A 50 6.93 7.08 9.53
C TYR A 50 8.37 7.38 9.93
N TYR A 51 8.62 8.14 11.01
CA TYR A 51 9.99 8.38 11.47
C TYR A 51 10.70 7.07 11.85
N THR A 52 9.98 6.15 12.48
CA THR A 52 10.53 4.82 12.82
C THR A 52 10.82 4.01 11.55
N MET A 53 9.89 4.02 10.58
CA MET A 53 10.07 3.38 9.28
C MET A 53 11.29 3.92 8.55
N HIS A 54 11.40 5.24 8.45
CA HIS A 54 12.45 5.94 7.72
C HIS A 54 13.81 5.77 8.40
N THR A 55 13.86 5.68 9.74
CA THR A 55 15.10 5.41 10.48
C THR A 55 15.64 4.01 10.24
N HIS A 56 14.76 2.99 10.22
CA HIS A 56 15.19 1.59 10.28
C HIS A 56 15.13 0.84 8.95
N THR A 57 14.45 1.37 7.93
CA THR A 57 14.34 0.72 6.63
C THR A 57 15.58 0.99 5.79
N THR A 58 16.55 0.10 5.90
CA THR A 58 17.79 0.08 5.12
C THR A 58 17.75 -1.01 4.05
N VAL A 59 18.70 -0.98 3.12
CA VAL A 59 18.91 -2.07 2.14
C VAL A 59 19.08 -3.43 2.83
N ASP A 60 19.88 -3.48 3.91
CA ASP A 60 20.14 -4.72 4.64
C ASP A 60 18.91 -5.20 5.42
N PHE A 61 18.14 -4.26 5.99
CA PHE A 61 16.87 -4.57 6.63
C PHE A 61 15.90 -5.22 5.64
N VAL A 62 15.70 -4.63 4.45
CA VAL A 62 14.79 -5.17 3.43
C VAL A 62 15.23 -6.55 3.00
N LYS A 63 16.53 -6.78 2.73
CA LYS A 63 17.06 -8.11 2.40
C LYS A 63 16.77 -9.13 3.50
N GLY A 64 16.99 -8.77 4.76
CA GLY A 64 16.69 -9.63 5.90
C GLY A 64 15.20 -9.98 6.02
N LYS A 65 14.30 -9.02 5.76
CA LYS A 65 12.86 -9.28 5.72
C LYS A 65 12.47 -10.19 4.57
N MET A 66 13.02 -9.98 3.38
CA MET A 66 12.81 -10.87 2.23
C MET A 66 13.28 -12.29 2.55
N GLU A 67 14.47 -12.45 3.14
CA GLU A 67 14.98 -13.77 3.55
C GLU A 67 14.07 -14.46 4.58
N LYS A 68 13.55 -13.69 5.54
CA LYS A 68 12.61 -14.19 6.55
C LYS A 68 11.29 -14.62 5.89
N TRP A 69 10.59 -13.70 5.24
CA TRP A 69 9.18 -13.84 4.86
C TRP A 69 8.94 -14.62 3.57
N LEU A 70 9.90 -14.61 2.63
CA LEU A 70 9.74 -15.29 1.34
C LEU A 70 9.98 -16.80 1.43
N LYS A 71 10.14 -17.35 2.64
CA LYS A 71 10.06 -18.79 2.93
C LYS A 71 8.60 -19.29 2.99
N PHE A 72 7.63 -18.38 3.13
CA PHE A 72 6.18 -18.67 3.17
C PHE A 72 5.78 -19.78 4.15
N ASN A 73 6.46 -19.85 5.30
CA ASN A 73 6.29 -20.90 6.30
C ASN A 73 5.80 -20.39 7.67
N HIS A 74 5.34 -19.13 7.73
CA HIS A 74 4.87 -18.51 8.98
C HIS A 74 3.47 -18.99 9.37
N PHE A 75 2.60 -19.25 8.38
CA PHE A 75 1.24 -19.72 8.60
C PHE A 75 0.60 -20.24 7.30
N LYS A 76 -0.57 -20.87 7.44
CA LYS A 76 -1.45 -21.26 6.33
C LYS A 76 -2.87 -20.75 6.62
N SER A 77 -3.49 -20.09 5.66
CA SER A 77 -4.82 -19.49 5.81
C SER A 77 -5.55 -19.46 4.48
N THR A 78 -6.88 -19.44 4.50
CA THR A 78 -7.67 -18.99 3.34
C THR A 78 -7.62 -17.46 3.26
N ILE A 79 -7.95 -16.90 2.09
CA ILE A 79 -8.09 -15.43 1.92
C ILE A 79 -9.16 -14.89 2.86
N LYS A 80 -10.28 -15.60 3.01
CA LYS A 80 -11.38 -15.19 3.90
C LYS A 80 -10.92 -15.10 5.35
N ASP A 81 -10.22 -16.10 5.87
CA ASP A 81 -9.77 -16.11 7.27
C ASP A 81 -8.71 -15.03 7.50
N ALA A 82 -7.85 -14.77 6.51
CA ALA A 82 -6.87 -13.70 6.57
C ALA A 82 -7.53 -12.30 6.59
N LEU A 83 -8.60 -12.10 5.80
CA LEU A 83 -9.40 -10.88 5.81
C LEU A 83 -10.10 -10.68 7.16
N ILE A 84 -10.70 -11.73 7.72
CA ILE A 84 -11.34 -11.67 9.05
C ILE A 84 -10.32 -11.27 10.12
N ARG A 85 -9.09 -11.79 10.03
CA ARG A 85 -8.04 -11.42 10.99
C ARG A 85 -7.67 -9.94 10.92
N LEU A 86 -7.68 -9.34 9.73
CA LEU A 86 -7.43 -7.89 9.57
C LEU A 86 -8.46 -7.00 10.27
N ASN A 87 -9.60 -7.55 10.75
CA ASN A 87 -10.53 -6.81 11.62
C ASN A 87 -9.88 -6.32 12.90
N GLU A 88 -8.83 -7.00 13.36
CA GLU A 88 -8.14 -6.71 14.62
C GLU A 88 -6.96 -5.74 14.44
N LEU A 89 -6.75 -5.23 13.20
CA LEU A 89 -5.67 -4.29 12.90
C LEU A 89 -6.22 -2.88 12.67
N VAL A 90 -5.71 -1.94 13.46
CA VAL A 90 -5.79 -0.49 13.19
C VAL A 90 -4.47 -0.06 12.57
N ASP A 91 -4.53 0.58 11.40
CA ASP A 91 -3.34 1.03 10.66
C ASP A 91 -2.73 2.28 11.32
N GLU A 92 -1.51 2.13 11.87
CA GLU A 92 -0.82 3.21 12.57
C GLU A 92 -0.24 4.30 11.64
N SER A 93 -0.27 4.08 10.32
CA SER A 93 0.23 5.01 9.31
C SER A 93 -0.86 5.83 8.62
N ASP A 94 -2.12 5.46 8.81
CA ASP A 94 -3.27 6.12 8.17
C ASP A 94 -3.75 7.32 9.02
N PRO A 95 -3.71 8.56 8.47
CA PRO A 95 -4.25 9.74 9.14
C PRO A 95 -5.76 9.92 8.97
N ASP A 96 -6.39 9.18 8.05
CA ASP A 96 -7.75 9.45 7.58
C ASP A 96 -8.81 8.55 8.24
N THR A 97 -8.41 7.45 8.89
CA THR A 97 -9.34 6.47 9.47
C THR A 97 -8.78 5.72 10.68
N ASP A 98 -9.65 5.48 11.67
CA ASP A 98 -9.46 4.51 12.77
C ASP A 98 -10.36 3.26 12.57
N LEU A 99 -10.95 3.07 11.39
CA LEU A 99 -11.81 1.94 11.10
C LEU A 99 -10.99 0.64 10.93
N PRO A 100 -11.56 -0.52 11.27
CA PRO A 100 -10.95 -1.81 10.98
C PRO A 100 -10.64 -1.97 9.49
N ASN A 101 -9.45 -2.49 9.16
CA ASN A 101 -8.94 -2.53 7.78
C ASN A 101 -9.83 -3.34 6.80
N ILE A 102 -10.66 -4.26 7.29
CA ILE A 102 -11.62 -4.99 6.44
C ILE A 102 -12.69 -4.07 5.84
N VAL A 103 -13.08 -3.03 6.57
CA VAL A 103 -14.13 -2.09 6.14
C VAL A 103 -13.62 -1.35 4.92
N HIS A 104 -12.39 -0.85 5.00
CA HIS A 104 -11.67 -0.26 3.87
C HIS A 104 -11.54 -1.23 2.67
N ALA A 105 -11.22 -2.49 2.93
CA ALA A 105 -11.13 -3.51 1.89
C ALA A 105 -12.45 -3.73 1.14
N PHE A 106 -13.58 -3.83 1.86
CA PHE A 106 -14.90 -3.97 1.25
C PHE A 106 -15.35 -2.70 0.53
N GLN A 107 -15.07 -1.51 1.07
CA GLN A 107 -15.38 -0.23 0.41
C GLN A 107 -14.68 -0.12 -0.94
N THR A 108 -13.39 -0.43 -0.96
CA THR A 108 -12.59 -0.43 -2.20
C THR A 108 -13.17 -1.45 -3.18
N ALA A 109 -13.42 -2.69 -2.74
CA ALA A 109 -13.94 -3.75 -3.60
C ALA A 109 -15.31 -3.43 -4.19
N GLU A 110 -16.25 -2.93 -3.38
CA GLU A 110 -17.61 -2.59 -3.82
C GLU A 110 -17.63 -1.38 -4.74
N ARG A 111 -16.74 -0.39 -4.54
CA ARG A 111 -16.60 0.72 -5.48
C ARG A 111 -16.10 0.24 -6.84
N ILE A 112 -15.06 -0.57 -6.86
CA ILE A 112 -14.56 -1.16 -8.12
C ILE A 112 -15.67 -2.00 -8.77
N ARG A 113 -16.47 -2.74 -7.98
CA ARG A 113 -17.61 -3.50 -8.50
C ARG A 113 -18.67 -2.61 -9.16
N GLN A 114 -18.87 -1.38 -8.68
CA GLN A 114 -19.79 -0.41 -9.27
C GLN A 114 -19.23 0.21 -10.55
N ASP A 115 -17.96 0.63 -10.53
CA ASP A 115 -17.32 1.35 -11.65
C ASP A 115 -16.89 0.39 -12.78
N TYR A 116 -16.56 -0.86 -12.45
CA TYR A 116 -16.04 -1.88 -13.37
C TYR A 116 -16.80 -3.21 -13.22
N PRO A 117 -18.11 -3.27 -13.46
CA PRO A 117 -18.96 -4.43 -13.13
C PRO A 117 -18.53 -5.75 -13.79
N GLU A 118 -17.86 -5.69 -14.93
CA GLU A 118 -17.42 -6.86 -15.70
C GLU A 118 -15.98 -7.31 -15.36
N GLU A 119 -15.26 -6.59 -14.50
CA GLU A 119 -13.86 -6.90 -14.12
C GLU A 119 -13.78 -7.54 -12.72
N ASP A 120 -14.27 -8.78 -12.60
CA ASP A 120 -14.30 -9.55 -11.34
C ASP A 120 -12.94 -9.64 -10.61
N TRP A 121 -11.85 -9.81 -11.37
CA TRP A 121 -10.49 -9.80 -10.86
C TRP A 121 -10.12 -8.47 -10.20
N PHE A 122 -10.69 -7.35 -10.66
CA PHE A 122 -10.40 -6.03 -10.13
C PHE A 122 -11.14 -5.80 -8.81
N HIS A 123 -12.36 -6.32 -8.68
CA HIS A 123 -13.10 -6.32 -7.40
C HIS A 123 -12.30 -7.08 -6.34
N LEU A 124 -11.81 -8.27 -6.71
CA LEU A 124 -10.98 -9.09 -5.83
C LEU A 124 -9.66 -8.38 -5.47
N THR A 125 -9.05 -7.68 -6.43
CA THR A 125 -7.83 -6.88 -6.20
C THR A 125 -8.09 -5.82 -5.13
N GLY A 126 -9.21 -5.10 -5.21
CA GLY A 126 -9.65 -4.17 -4.16
C GLY A 126 -9.85 -4.83 -2.81
N LEU A 127 -10.44 -6.03 -2.77
CA LEU A 127 -10.68 -6.73 -1.51
C LEU A 127 -9.37 -7.17 -0.83
N ILE A 128 -8.36 -7.58 -1.60
CA ILE A 128 -7.16 -8.22 -1.02
C ILE A 128 -5.93 -7.33 -0.96
N HIS A 129 -5.92 -6.13 -1.53
CA HIS A 129 -4.68 -5.34 -1.69
C HIS A 129 -3.88 -5.15 -0.39
N ASP A 130 -4.57 -5.00 0.74
CA ASP A 130 -3.97 -4.82 2.07
C ASP A 130 -3.71 -6.14 2.82
N LEU A 131 -3.96 -7.30 2.21
CA LEU A 131 -3.86 -8.60 2.89
C LEU A 131 -2.44 -8.91 3.37
N GLY A 132 -1.43 -8.23 2.83
CA GLY A 132 -0.06 -8.33 3.32
C GLY A 132 0.11 -7.82 4.77
N LYS A 133 -0.82 -6.99 5.26
CA LYS A 133 -0.78 -6.44 6.63
C LYS A 133 -0.91 -7.51 7.72
N VAL A 134 -1.30 -8.73 7.37
CA VAL A 134 -1.32 -9.88 8.29
C VAL A 134 0.01 -10.13 8.99
N MET A 135 1.13 -9.68 8.42
CA MET A 135 2.45 -9.73 9.06
C MET A 135 2.46 -9.10 10.47
N ALA A 136 1.66 -8.06 10.71
CA ALA A 136 1.55 -7.40 12.02
C ALA A 136 1.13 -8.39 13.12
N PHE A 137 0.30 -9.39 12.80
CA PHE A 137 -0.11 -10.41 13.77
C PHE A 137 0.90 -11.53 14.01
N TYR A 138 2.07 -11.45 13.38
CA TYR A 138 3.16 -12.41 13.49
C TYR A 138 4.45 -11.74 13.96
N GLY A 139 4.30 -10.71 14.80
CA GLY A 139 5.39 -10.06 15.52
C GLY A 139 6.15 -9.02 14.70
N GLU A 140 5.64 -8.60 13.53
CA GLU A 140 6.20 -7.45 12.83
C GLU A 140 5.63 -6.14 13.37
N PRO A 141 6.48 -5.14 13.68
CA PRO A 141 6.00 -3.82 14.02
C PRO A 141 5.36 -3.16 12.79
N GLN A 142 4.33 -2.33 13.01
CA GLN A 142 3.55 -1.74 11.92
C GLN A 142 4.40 -0.91 10.94
N TRP A 143 5.44 -0.23 11.42
CA TRP A 143 6.31 0.59 10.56
C TRP A 143 7.02 -0.20 9.44
N CYS A 144 7.14 -1.53 9.53
CA CYS A 144 7.63 -2.37 8.42
C CYS A 144 6.54 -3.26 7.79
N VAL A 145 5.29 -2.84 7.91
CA VAL A 145 4.10 -3.53 7.40
C VAL A 145 3.23 -2.57 6.60
N VAL A 146 2.90 -1.41 7.17
CA VAL A 146 2.00 -0.39 6.60
C VAL A 146 2.76 0.85 6.12
N GLY A 147 2.04 1.83 5.58
CA GLY A 147 2.59 3.14 5.17
C GLY A 147 3.06 3.21 3.72
N ASP A 148 3.32 4.45 3.29
CA ASP A 148 3.86 4.73 1.95
C ASP A 148 5.23 4.08 1.77
N THR A 149 5.46 3.52 0.58
CA THR A 149 6.71 2.85 0.23
C THR A 149 7.64 3.75 -0.59
N PHE A 150 8.93 3.43 -0.53
CA PHE A 150 9.99 4.12 -1.26
C PHE A 150 11.10 3.13 -1.63
N PRO A 151 11.87 3.37 -2.72
CA PRO A 151 13.02 2.54 -3.04
C PRO A 151 14.14 2.75 -2.01
N VAL A 152 14.66 1.65 -1.46
CA VAL A 152 15.88 1.69 -0.64
C VAL A 152 17.11 1.66 -1.55
N GLY A 153 18.26 2.12 -1.06
CA GLY A 153 19.52 1.99 -1.79
C GLY A 153 19.76 3.04 -2.89
N CYS A 154 18.99 4.12 -2.91
CA CYS A 154 19.25 5.34 -3.67
C CYS A 154 18.83 6.57 -2.83
N LYS A 155 19.13 7.77 -3.32
CA LYS A 155 18.72 9.01 -2.67
C LYS A 155 17.20 9.08 -2.48
N TRP A 156 16.77 9.56 -1.31
CA TRP A 156 15.37 9.73 -0.95
C TRP A 156 14.65 10.73 -1.86
N GLY A 157 13.42 10.40 -2.24
CA GLY A 157 12.56 11.26 -3.06
C GLY A 157 12.01 12.42 -2.23
N PRO A 158 11.92 13.64 -2.81
CA PRO A 158 11.47 14.83 -2.08
C PRO A 158 10.01 14.78 -1.64
N SER A 159 9.19 13.92 -2.24
CA SER A 159 7.77 13.80 -1.90
C SER A 159 7.46 12.70 -0.88
N ILE A 160 8.48 11.98 -0.39
CA ILE A 160 8.29 11.04 0.72
C ILE A 160 7.77 11.81 1.93
N VAL A 161 6.77 11.25 2.60
CA VAL A 161 6.13 11.85 3.78
C VAL A 161 7.18 12.22 4.84
N TYR A 162 7.09 13.42 5.42
CA TYR A 162 8.09 14.01 6.34
C TYR A 162 9.50 14.26 5.76
N GLY A 163 9.74 13.94 4.49
CA GLY A 163 10.95 14.30 3.75
C GLY A 163 12.27 13.92 4.43
N ASP A 164 13.34 14.62 4.05
CA ASP A 164 14.71 14.33 4.49
C ASP A 164 14.89 14.33 6.02
N ASP A 165 14.14 15.14 6.78
CA ASP A 165 14.28 15.19 8.25
C ASP A 165 13.98 13.84 8.91
N SER A 166 13.01 13.09 8.37
CA SER A 166 12.65 11.77 8.90
C SER A 166 13.68 10.68 8.59
N PHE A 167 14.61 10.93 7.66
CA PHE A 167 15.69 10.01 7.28
C PHE A 167 17.06 10.35 7.91
N LYS A 168 17.14 11.40 8.74
CA LYS A 168 18.40 11.86 9.33
C LYS A 168 19.09 10.80 10.20
N ASP A 169 18.34 9.88 10.78
CA ASP A 169 18.90 8.82 11.62
C ASP A 169 19.07 7.48 10.87
N ASN A 170 18.73 7.44 9.57
CA ASN A 170 18.94 6.26 8.73
C ASN A 170 20.41 6.17 8.31
N PRO A 171 21.12 5.06 8.58
CA PRO A 171 22.52 4.91 8.19
C PRO A 171 22.75 4.92 6.68
N ASP A 172 21.79 4.51 5.86
CA ASP A 172 21.90 4.52 4.40
C ASP A 172 21.93 5.94 3.82
N THR A 173 21.39 6.95 4.53
CA THR A 173 21.50 8.38 4.20
C THR A 173 22.96 8.83 4.08
N TYR A 174 23.86 8.19 4.83
CA TYR A 174 25.28 8.54 4.89
C TYR A 174 26.17 7.56 4.14
N ASN A 175 25.60 6.50 3.58
CA ASN A 175 26.36 5.47 2.89
C ASN A 175 26.63 5.89 1.43
N PRO A 176 27.89 6.05 1.00
CA PRO A 176 28.22 6.48 -0.37
C PRO A 176 27.74 5.51 -1.46
N LYS A 177 27.38 4.27 -1.10
CA LYS A 177 26.77 3.31 -2.03
C LYS A 177 25.30 3.59 -2.31
N TYR A 178 24.60 4.30 -1.43
CA TYR A 178 23.15 4.45 -1.45
C TYR A 178 22.69 5.91 -1.49
N ASN A 179 23.50 6.85 -1.01
CA ASN A 179 23.09 8.26 -0.91
C ASN A 179 23.33 9.10 -2.17
N THR A 180 23.60 8.46 -3.32
CA THR A 180 23.68 9.11 -4.63
C THR A 180 22.35 8.99 -5.37
N GLU A 181 22.16 9.77 -6.44
CA GLU A 181 20.93 9.75 -7.24
C GLU A 181 20.52 8.32 -7.64
N TYR A 182 21.47 7.53 -8.13
CA TYR A 182 21.22 6.15 -8.54
C TYR A 182 21.50 5.13 -7.43
N GLY A 183 22.38 5.46 -6.47
CA GLY A 183 22.83 4.55 -5.43
C GLY A 183 23.29 3.21 -6.00
N MET A 184 22.57 2.13 -5.68
CA MET A 184 22.86 0.77 -6.16
C MET A 184 22.20 0.39 -7.49
N TYR A 185 21.46 1.30 -8.13
CA TYR A 185 20.72 1.04 -9.35
C TYR A 185 21.45 1.55 -10.60
N GLU A 186 21.13 0.93 -11.73
CA GLU A 186 21.47 1.47 -13.04
C GLU A 186 20.46 2.55 -13.46
N PRO A 187 20.87 3.55 -14.26
CA PRO A 187 19.93 4.51 -14.85
C PRO A 187 18.83 3.79 -15.63
N GLN A 188 17.57 4.22 -15.44
CA GLN A 188 16.40 3.66 -16.12
C GLN A 188 16.33 2.12 -16.04
N CYS A 189 16.64 1.55 -14.87
CA CYS A 189 16.60 0.11 -14.66
C CYS A 189 15.17 -0.46 -14.69
N GLY A 190 14.16 0.39 -14.51
CA GLY A 190 12.74 0.05 -14.51
C GLY A 190 12.23 -0.33 -13.11
N ILE A 191 10.95 -0.05 -12.86
CA ILE A 191 10.36 -0.17 -11.51
C ILE A 191 10.43 -1.59 -10.93
N GLU A 192 10.37 -2.62 -11.79
CA GLU A 192 10.44 -4.02 -11.36
C GLU A 192 11.80 -4.41 -10.78
N ARG A 193 12.86 -3.64 -11.07
CA ARG A 193 14.22 -3.85 -10.55
C ARG A 193 14.51 -3.11 -9.24
N LEU A 194 13.60 -2.23 -8.81
CA LEU A 194 13.76 -1.51 -7.56
C LEU A 194 13.52 -2.42 -6.36
N MET A 195 14.37 -2.26 -5.34
CA MET A 195 14.13 -2.81 -4.02
C MET A 195 13.33 -1.79 -3.24
N MET A 196 12.04 -2.06 -3.06
CA MET A 196 11.15 -1.22 -2.28
C MET A 196 11.35 -1.45 -0.78
N SER A 197 11.05 -0.44 0.04
CA SER A 197 10.87 -0.58 1.48
C SER A 197 9.94 -1.78 1.77
N TRP A 198 10.32 -2.60 2.76
CA TRP A 198 9.58 -3.82 3.06
C TRP A 198 8.22 -3.50 3.69
N GLY A 199 7.16 -4.10 3.18
CA GLY A 199 5.80 -3.91 3.67
C GLY A 199 4.78 -4.83 3.01
N HIS A 200 3.50 -4.54 3.23
CA HIS A 200 2.38 -5.35 2.77
C HIS A 200 2.31 -5.49 1.24
N ASP A 201 2.67 -4.45 0.47
CA ASP A 201 2.72 -4.48 -1.00
C ASP A 201 3.61 -5.62 -1.55
N GLU A 202 4.92 -5.57 -1.26
CA GLU A 202 5.88 -6.55 -1.77
C GLU A 202 5.59 -7.94 -1.20
N TYR A 203 5.22 -8.03 0.09
CA TYR A 203 4.89 -9.32 0.69
C TYR A 203 3.69 -9.98 -0.01
N LEU A 204 2.58 -9.26 -0.18
CA LEU A 204 1.39 -9.82 -0.81
C LEU A 204 1.65 -10.18 -2.28
N TYR A 205 2.33 -9.31 -3.04
CA TYR A 205 2.75 -9.62 -4.40
C TYR A 205 3.50 -10.96 -4.45
N ARG A 206 4.48 -11.16 -3.56
CA ARG A 206 5.27 -12.40 -3.50
C ARG A 206 4.44 -13.61 -3.07
N VAL A 207 3.50 -13.45 -2.15
CA VAL A 207 2.55 -14.50 -1.75
C VAL A 207 1.69 -14.94 -2.93
N LEU A 208 1.16 -13.99 -3.71
CA LEU A 208 0.32 -14.27 -4.87
C LEU A 208 1.10 -15.00 -5.98
N VAL A 209 2.33 -14.56 -6.23
CA VAL A 209 3.24 -15.23 -7.18
C VAL A 209 3.59 -16.64 -6.73
N HIS A 210 3.96 -16.82 -5.45
CA HIS A 210 4.29 -18.12 -4.87
C HIS A 210 3.13 -19.12 -4.98
N ASN A 211 1.91 -18.67 -4.67
CA ASN A 211 0.70 -19.49 -4.72
C ASN A 211 0.10 -19.61 -6.14
N ARG A 212 0.75 -19.06 -7.17
CA ARG A 212 0.30 -19.09 -8.57
C ARG A 212 -1.15 -18.58 -8.72
N ALA A 213 -1.45 -17.47 -8.05
CA ALA A 213 -2.74 -16.81 -8.17
C ALA A 213 -3.04 -16.50 -9.64
N ARG A 214 -4.31 -16.64 -10.05
CA ARG A 214 -4.74 -16.44 -11.44
C ARG A 214 -5.11 -14.99 -11.77
N LEU A 215 -4.72 -14.06 -10.90
CA LEU A 215 -4.92 -12.63 -11.13
C LEU A 215 -4.07 -12.19 -12.34
N PRO A 216 -4.58 -11.27 -13.17
CA PRO A 216 -3.80 -10.72 -14.28
C PRO A 216 -2.58 -9.96 -13.75
N ARG A 217 -1.54 -9.82 -14.58
CA ARG A 217 -0.32 -9.10 -14.21
C ARG A 217 -0.60 -7.65 -13.78
N ARG A 218 -1.61 -7.01 -14.37
CA ARG A 218 -2.11 -5.68 -14.00
C ARG A 218 -2.49 -5.59 -12.52
N ALA A 219 -3.22 -6.58 -12.00
CA ALA A 219 -3.60 -6.66 -10.59
C ALA A 219 -2.38 -6.83 -9.68
N LEU A 220 -1.42 -7.67 -10.08
CA LEU A 220 -0.18 -7.86 -9.32
C LEU A 220 0.62 -6.57 -9.21
N TYR A 221 0.66 -5.75 -10.27
CA TYR A 221 1.28 -4.44 -10.24
C TYR A 221 0.55 -3.44 -9.37
N MET A 222 -0.78 -3.40 -9.44
CA MET A 222 -1.59 -2.58 -8.55
C MET A 222 -1.24 -2.90 -7.09
N ILE A 223 -1.28 -4.18 -6.71
CA ILE A 223 -0.94 -4.63 -5.35
C ILE A 223 0.49 -4.25 -4.96
N ARG A 224 1.46 -4.46 -5.84
CA ARG A 224 2.89 -4.28 -5.53
C ARG A 224 3.31 -2.83 -5.34
N TYR A 225 2.57 -1.87 -5.90
CA TYR A 225 3.00 -0.47 -5.96
C TYR A 225 1.92 0.53 -5.52
N HIS A 226 0.80 0.08 -4.96
CA HIS A 226 -0.30 0.97 -4.55
C HIS A 226 0.05 1.87 -3.36
N SER A 227 1.10 1.53 -2.60
CA SER A 227 1.64 2.39 -1.54
C SER A 227 2.80 3.25 -2.00
N PHE A 228 3.25 3.16 -3.27
CA PHE A 228 4.39 3.93 -3.77
C PHE A 228 3.99 5.35 -4.23
N TYR A 229 3.39 6.12 -3.31
CA TYR A 229 2.88 7.47 -3.56
C TYR A 229 3.90 8.43 -4.17
N PRO A 230 5.19 8.44 -3.75
CA PRO A 230 6.19 9.29 -4.38
C PRO A 230 6.24 9.13 -5.90
N TRP A 231 6.11 7.90 -6.41
CA TRP A 231 6.10 7.65 -7.85
C TRP A 231 4.75 7.92 -8.48
N HIS A 232 3.68 7.23 -8.05
CA HIS A 232 2.42 7.27 -8.80
C HIS A 232 1.61 8.54 -8.58
N ALA A 233 1.82 9.27 -7.48
CA ALA A 233 1.13 10.52 -7.15
C ALA A 233 1.98 11.76 -7.39
N ALA A 234 3.25 11.78 -6.96
CA ALA A 234 4.10 12.97 -7.04
C ALA A 234 5.03 12.99 -8.26
N GLY A 235 5.32 11.84 -8.87
CA GLY A 235 6.19 11.75 -10.05
C GLY A 235 7.69 11.71 -9.74
N ASP A 236 8.07 11.34 -8.52
CA ASP A 236 9.46 11.12 -8.13
C ASP A 236 10.08 9.92 -8.88
N TYR A 237 11.42 9.83 -8.78
CA TYR A 237 12.25 8.77 -9.35
C TYR A 237 12.26 8.64 -10.90
N PRO A 238 12.09 9.69 -11.72
CA PRO A 238 12.06 9.54 -13.17
C PRO A 238 13.38 8.97 -13.75
N HIS A 239 14.50 9.17 -13.05
CA HIS A 239 15.82 8.65 -13.43
C HIS A 239 15.95 7.12 -13.30
N LEU A 240 15.04 6.45 -12.57
CA LEU A 240 15.02 4.98 -12.41
C LEU A 240 13.95 4.30 -13.28
N ILE A 241 12.98 5.07 -13.79
CA ILE A 241 11.80 4.57 -14.49
C ILE A 241 12.04 4.55 -16.01
N THR A 242 11.43 3.57 -16.69
CA THR A 242 11.47 3.43 -18.15
C THR A 242 10.13 3.74 -18.78
N GLU A 243 10.10 4.04 -20.08
CA GLU A 243 8.84 4.18 -20.84
C GLU A 243 7.97 2.91 -20.78
N LYS A 244 8.60 1.73 -20.62
CA LYS A 244 7.89 0.46 -20.50
C LYS A 244 7.09 0.37 -19.21
N ASP A 245 7.36 1.18 -18.20
CA ASP A 245 6.64 1.19 -16.93
C ASP A 245 5.32 1.99 -16.98
N ASP A 246 5.03 2.71 -18.09
CA ASP A 246 3.82 3.54 -18.22
C ASP A 246 2.52 2.74 -18.03
N HIS A 247 2.48 1.49 -18.51
CA HIS A 247 1.32 0.62 -18.30
C HIS A 247 1.13 0.22 -16.83
N ILE A 248 2.22 0.12 -16.05
CA ILE A 248 2.20 -0.14 -14.61
C ILE A 248 1.66 1.11 -13.90
N LEU A 249 2.17 2.29 -14.26
CA LEU A 249 1.74 3.56 -13.69
C LEU A 249 0.23 3.80 -13.91
N LYS A 250 -0.27 3.56 -15.13
CA LYS A 250 -1.70 3.66 -15.45
C LYS A 250 -2.55 2.73 -14.60
N ALA A 251 -2.12 1.47 -14.44
CA ALA A 251 -2.83 0.50 -13.61
C ALA A 251 -2.89 0.93 -12.13
N VAL A 252 -1.76 1.37 -11.57
CA VAL A 252 -1.68 1.80 -10.17
C VAL A 252 -2.50 3.06 -9.92
N ARG A 253 -2.47 4.03 -10.84
CA ARG A 253 -3.29 5.25 -10.74
C ARG A 253 -4.78 4.98 -10.80
N GLU A 254 -5.22 4.09 -11.69
CA GLU A 254 -6.62 3.68 -11.76
C GLU A 254 -7.08 3.02 -10.45
N PHE A 255 -6.26 2.13 -9.89
CA PHE A 255 -6.56 1.52 -8.60
C PHE A 255 -6.64 2.55 -7.46
N LYS A 256 -5.71 3.52 -7.42
CA LYS A 256 -5.73 4.63 -6.46
C LYS A 256 -7.05 5.42 -6.50
N LEU A 257 -7.57 5.70 -7.69
CA LEU A 257 -8.85 6.43 -7.84
C LEU A 257 -10.01 5.68 -7.16
N CYS A 258 -9.96 4.35 -7.14
CA CYS A 258 -10.97 3.52 -6.48
C CYS A 258 -10.74 3.38 -4.96
N LYS A 259 -9.50 3.59 -4.48
CA LYS A 259 -9.12 3.52 -3.06
C LYS A 259 -9.49 4.81 -2.29
N ASN A 260 -9.38 5.96 -2.95
CA ASN A 260 -9.67 7.26 -2.33
C ASN A 260 -11.14 7.62 -2.50
N VAL A 261 -11.86 7.72 -1.38
CA VAL A 261 -13.34 7.71 -1.29
C VAL A 261 -14.04 9.01 -1.75
N THR A 262 -13.41 9.90 -2.52
CA THR A 262 -14.00 11.21 -2.88
C THR A 262 -13.71 11.63 -4.30
N LEU A 263 -14.18 10.84 -5.27
CA LEU A 263 -14.27 11.30 -6.66
C LEU A 263 -15.61 10.87 -7.27
N GLN A 264 -16.64 11.66 -6.98
CA GLN A 264 -17.69 12.07 -7.91
C GLN A 264 -18.41 13.30 -7.35
#